data_AF-A0A357N5W5-F1
#
_entry.id   AF-A0A357N5W5-F1
#
_cell.length_a   1.000
_cell.length_b   1.000
_cell.length_c   1.000
_cell.angle_alpha   90.00
_cell.angle_beta   90.00
_cell.angle_gamma   90.00
#
_symmetry.space_group_name_H-M   'P 1'
#
loop_
_entity.id
_entity.type
_entity.pdbx_description
1 polymer ?
#
loop_
_entity_poly.entity_id
_entity_poly.type
_entity_poly.pdbx_seq_one_letter_code
_entity_poly.pdbx_strand_id
1 'polypeptide(L)'
;MKTRIVAHLMLLVAVVLLAACCPFGSEIRTRPVYVNPQLTPAASRSLVADCDRQGAQLRRQLEAAYVENARQECALPQPFADYRFVNAMGEAVSPERAIEARADHAQRVCTAAQGKDSALAALCPECRSKAEDRVRQCRTDKGLVRSERPVRMCSMIQF
;
A
#
# COMPACT_ATOMS: atom_id res chain seq x y z
N MET A 1 -11.74 -51.83 -24.38
CA MET A 1 -12.69 -51.32 -23.36
C MET A 1 -12.02 -50.77 -22.09
N LYS A 2 -10.86 -51.26 -21.62
CA LYS A 2 -10.24 -50.84 -20.34
C LYS A 2 -9.63 -49.42 -20.30
N THR A 3 -9.16 -48.87 -21.42
CA THR A 3 -8.47 -47.56 -21.45
C THR A 3 -9.40 -46.34 -21.42
N ARG A 4 -10.61 -46.44 -21.98
CA ARG A 4 -11.60 -45.35 -21.97
C ARG A 4 -12.14 -45.07 -20.56
N ILE A 5 -12.25 -46.10 -19.73
CA ILE A 5 -12.74 -45.99 -18.35
C ILE A 5 -11.73 -45.25 -17.47
N VAL A 6 -10.43 -45.54 -17.62
CA VAL A 6 -9.36 -44.86 -16.86
C VAL A 6 -9.26 -43.39 -17.25
N ALA A 7 -9.40 -43.07 -18.55
CA ALA A 7 -9.40 -41.69 -19.01
C ALA A 7 -10.59 -40.88 -18.48
N HIS A 8 -11.79 -41.48 -18.41
CA HIS A 8 -12.96 -40.84 -17.82
C HIS A 8 -12.85 -40.68 -16.29
N LEU A 9 -12.24 -41.64 -15.60
CA LEU A 9 -11.99 -41.54 -14.16
C LEU A 9 -11.01 -40.40 -13.84
N MET A 10 -9.93 -40.28 -14.61
CA MET A 10 -8.96 -39.17 -14.50
C MET A 10 -9.61 -37.81 -14.78
N LEU A 11 -10.48 -37.75 -15.81
CA LEU A 11 -11.21 -36.52 -16.16
C LEU A 11 -12.18 -36.10 -15.04
N LEU A 12 -12.91 -37.05 -14.45
CA LEU A 12 -13.81 -36.80 -13.32
C LEU A 12 -13.07 -36.33 -12.08
N VAL A 13 -11.93 -36.94 -11.75
CA VAL A 13 -11.09 -36.51 -10.62
C VAL A 13 -10.52 -35.11 -10.87
N ALA A 14 -10.07 -34.81 -12.09
CA ALA A 14 -9.60 -33.47 -12.44
C ALA A 14 -10.73 -32.42 -12.36
N VAL A 15 -11.95 -32.75 -12.80
CA VAL A 15 -13.13 -31.88 -12.70
C VAL A 15 -13.53 -31.65 -11.25
N VAL A 16 -13.48 -32.68 -10.39
CA VAL A 16 -13.77 -32.55 -8.95
C VAL A 16 -12.69 -31.70 -8.24
N LEU A 17 -11.41 -31.87 -8.59
CA LEU A 17 -10.30 -31.07 -8.04
C LEU A 17 -10.37 -29.60 -8.51
N LEU A 18 -10.78 -29.34 -9.75
CA LEU A 18 -10.98 -27.98 -10.27
C LEU A 18 -12.20 -27.29 -9.65
N ALA A 19 -13.27 -28.05 -9.32
CA ALA A 19 -14.45 -27.53 -8.63
C ALA A 19 -14.20 -27.23 -7.14
N ALA A 20 -13.14 -27.78 -6.54
CA ALA A 20 -12.77 -27.59 -5.14
C ALA A 20 -11.97 -26.29 -4.88
N CYS A 21 -12.23 -25.20 -5.61
CA CYS A 21 -11.54 -23.94 -5.35
C CYS A 21 -11.82 -23.34 -3.95
N CYS A 22 -12.91 -23.73 -3.26
CA CYS A 22 -13.17 -23.38 -1.86
C CYS A 22 -13.76 -24.59 -1.07
N PRO A 23 -12.93 -25.54 -0.61
CA PRO A 23 -13.42 -26.80 -0.02
C PRO A 23 -14.16 -26.65 1.32
N PHE A 24 -14.06 -25.47 1.97
CA PHE A 24 -14.65 -25.19 3.28
C PHE A 24 -15.74 -24.11 3.24
N GLY A 25 -16.38 -23.89 2.08
CA GLY A 25 -17.42 -22.89 1.93
C GLY A 25 -16.92 -21.56 1.35
N SER A 26 -17.87 -20.69 1.02
CA SER A 26 -17.59 -19.39 0.41
C SER A 26 -18.33 -18.28 1.13
N GLU A 27 -17.63 -17.24 1.55
CA GLU A 27 -18.20 -16.03 2.12
C GLU A 27 -18.34 -14.97 1.02
N ILE A 28 -19.48 -14.29 0.93
CA ILE A 28 -19.60 -13.10 0.08
C ILE A 28 -19.17 -11.90 0.90
N ARG A 29 -18.02 -11.31 0.56
CA ARG A 29 -17.60 -10.04 1.13
C ARG A 29 -17.77 -8.91 0.14
N THR A 30 -18.33 -7.83 0.62
CA THR A 30 -18.40 -6.59 -0.13
C THR A 30 -17.01 -5.96 -0.15
N ARG A 31 -16.43 -5.80 -1.33
CA ARG A 31 -15.18 -5.05 -1.50
C ARG A 31 -15.42 -3.76 -2.27
N PRO A 32 -14.73 -2.67 -1.89
CA PRO A 32 -14.76 -1.46 -2.70
C PRO A 32 -14.07 -1.73 -4.03
N VAL A 33 -14.79 -1.49 -5.12
CA VAL A 33 -14.29 -1.54 -6.49
C VAL A 33 -14.51 -0.19 -7.12
N TYR A 34 -13.53 0.32 -7.84
CA TYR A 34 -13.65 1.58 -8.57
C TYR A 34 -14.07 1.27 -10.01
N VAL A 35 -15.15 1.89 -10.46
CA VAL A 35 -15.71 1.71 -11.81
C VAL A 35 -15.99 3.06 -12.45
N ASN A 36 -15.83 3.15 -13.77
CA ASN A 36 -16.32 4.30 -14.53
C ASN A 36 -17.62 3.87 -15.23
N PRO A 37 -18.78 4.48 -14.92
CA PRO A 37 -20.08 4.07 -15.47
C PRO A 37 -20.19 4.16 -16.99
N GLN A 38 -19.35 4.99 -17.62
CA GLN A 38 -19.37 5.24 -19.06
C GLN A 38 -18.44 4.29 -19.84
N LEU A 39 -17.67 3.45 -19.14
CA LEU A 39 -16.65 2.58 -19.73
C LEU A 39 -16.95 1.11 -19.48
N THR A 40 -16.32 0.25 -20.29
CA THR A 40 -16.36 -1.19 -20.04
C THR A 40 -15.64 -1.54 -18.72
N PRO A 41 -15.98 -2.68 -18.08
CA PRO A 41 -15.31 -3.13 -16.87
C PRO A 41 -13.80 -3.31 -17.03
N ALA A 42 -13.34 -3.73 -18.21
CA ALA A 42 -11.92 -3.89 -18.49
C ALA A 42 -11.19 -2.53 -18.56
N ALA A 43 -11.78 -1.56 -19.25
CA ALA A 43 -11.24 -0.20 -19.31
C ALA A 43 -11.21 0.46 -17.93
N SER A 44 -12.29 0.31 -17.13
CA SER A 44 -12.31 0.80 -15.74
C SER A 44 -11.17 0.21 -14.89
N ARG A 45 -10.94 -1.12 -14.97
CA ARG A 45 -9.84 -1.77 -14.24
C ARG A 45 -8.47 -1.27 -14.68
N SER A 46 -8.29 -1.01 -15.98
CA SER A 46 -7.05 -0.41 -16.50
C SER A 46 -6.77 0.95 -15.86
N LEU A 47 -7.78 1.83 -15.81
CA LEU A 47 -7.65 3.15 -15.19
C LEU A 47 -7.31 3.07 -13.70
N VAL A 48 -7.93 2.13 -12.97
CA VAL A 48 -7.60 1.89 -11.56
C VAL A 48 -6.14 1.47 -11.40
N ALA A 49 -5.69 0.50 -12.21
CA ALA A 49 -4.30 0.03 -12.18
C ALA A 49 -3.30 1.14 -12.56
N ASP A 50 -3.66 2.01 -13.51
CA ASP A 50 -2.86 3.18 -13.87
C ASP A 50 -2.72 4.17 -12.70
N CYS A 51 -3.82 4.49 -12.02
CA CYS A 51 -3.78 5.34 -10.84
C CYS A 51 -2.95 4.73 -9.71
N ASP A 52 -3.10 3.42 -9.47
CA ASP A 52 -2.34 2.71 -8.43
C ASP A 52 -0.83 2.69 -8.75
N ARG A 53 -0.47 2.51 -10.02
CA ARG A 53 0.92 2.61 -10.49
C ARG A 53 1.50 4.00 -10.27
N GLN A 54 0.74 5.05 -10.58
CA GLN A 54 1.17 6.43 -10.34
C GLN A 54 1.41 6.70 -8.85
N GLY A 55 0.50 6.25 -7.98
CA GLY A 55 0.67 6.33 -6.54
C GLY A 55 1.92 5.60 -6.05
N ALA A 56 2.10 4.36 -6.48
CA ALA A 56 3.27 3.55 -6.10
C ALA A 56 4.59 4.14 -6.63
N GLN A 57 4.59 4.74 -7.82
CA GLN A 57 5.76 5.45 -8.35
C GLN A 57 6.07 6.69 -7.52
N LEU A 58 5.07 7.54 -7.24
CA LEU A 58 5.25 8.74 -6.42
C LEU A 58 5.75 8.37 -5.03
N ARG A 59 5.16 7.35 -4.40
CA ARG A 59 5.59 6.85 -3.10
C ARG A 59 7.08 6.49 -3.09
N ARG A 60 7.53 5.71 -4.07
CA ARG A 60 8.94 5.31 -4.19
C ARG A 60 9.86 6.51 -4.39
N GLN A 61 9.44 7.51 -5.16
CA GLN A 61 10.21 8.75 -5.35
C GLN A 61 10.35 9.54 -4.05
N LEU A 62 9.25 9.71 -3.31
CA LEU A 62 9.25 10.41 -2.03
C LEU A 62 10.08 9.65 -0.97
N GLU A 63 9.94 8.33 -0.91
CA GLU A 63 10.71 7.48 0.00
C GLU A 63 12.21 7.53 -0.31
N ALA A 64 12.60 7.46 -1.58
CA ALA A 64 14.00 7.58 -2.00
C ALA A 64 14.59 8.96 -1.64
N ALA A 65 13.86 10.04 -1.94
CA ALA A 65 14.29 11.40 -1.60
C ALA A 65 14.41 11.60 -0.07
N TYR A 66 13.49 11.03 0.70
CA TYR A 66 13.54 11.06 2.16
C TYR A 66 14.77 10.30 2.69
N VAL A 67 15.04 9.11 2.17
CA VAL A 67 16.21 8.29 2.55
C VAL A 67 17.51 9.02 2.27
N GLU A 68 17.64 9.63 1.08
CA GLU A 68 18.82 10.40 0.70
C GLU A 68 19.04 11.60 1.63
N ASN A 69 18.01 12.43 1.83
CA ASN A 69 18.08 13.60 2.69
C ASN A 69 18.40 13.21 4.14
N ALA A 70 17.71 12.22 4.70
CA ALA A 70 17.95 11.77 6.07
C ALA A 70 19.37 11.22 6.28
N ARG A 71 19.96 10.52 5.28
CA ARG A 71 21.35 10.07 5.35
C ARG A 71 22.33 11.24 5.33
N GLN A 72 22.08 12.26 4.51
CA GLN A 72 22.90 13.47 4.47
C GLN A 72 22.86 14.22 5.80
N GLU A 73 21.66 14.43 6.36
CA GLU A 73 21.48 15.04 7.68
C GLU A 73 22.22 14.29 8.79
N CYS A 74 22.13 12.96 8.80
CA CYS A 74 22.81 12.13 9.79
C CYS A 74 24.35 12.11 9.64
N ALA A 75 24.90 12.57 8.52
CA ALA A 75 26.34 12.72 8.33
C ALA A 75 26.88 14.07 8.83
N LEU A 76 26.00 15.02 9.18
CA LEU A 76 26.41 16.33 9.69
C LEU A 76 26.88 16.24 11.15
N PRO A 77 27.79 17.13 11.59
CA PRO A 77 28.20 17.21 13.00
C PRO A 77 27.05 17.50 13.96
N GLN A 78 26.03 18.21 13.49
CA GLN A 78 24.78 18.46 14.20
C GLN A 78 23.59 18.12 13.30
N PRO A 79 23.12 16.86 13.33
CA PRO A 79 21.99 16.44 12.50
C PRO A 79 20.73 17.25 12.77
N PHE A 80 19.97 17.59 11.72
CA PHE A 80 18.67 18.24 11.80
C PHE A 80 18.68 19.58 12.57
N ALA A 81 19.81 20.30 12.56
CA ALA A 81 19.94 21.58 13.27
C ALA A 81 18.98 22.65 12.72
N ASP A 82 18.69 22.61 11.41
CA ASP A 82 17.82 23.57 10.73
C ASP A 82 16.33 23.18 10.77
N TYR A 83 15.98 22.07 11.44
CA TYR A 83 14.60 21.59 11.49
C TYR A 83 13.79 22.41 12.50
N ARG A 84 12.61 22.85 12.06
CA ARG A 84 11.62 23.48 12.94
C ARG A 84 10.68 22.42 13.54
N PHE A 85 10.78 22.22 14.84
CA PHE A 85 9.89 21.34 15.59
C PHE A 85 8.60 22.08 15.97
N VAL A 86 7.47 21.47 15.65
CA VAL A 86 6.13 22.04 15.88
C VAL A 86 5.24 21.09 16.68
N ASN A 87 4.27 21.64 17.40
CA ASN A 87 3.23 20.88 18.10
C ASN A 87 2.15 20.38 17.12
N ALA A 88 1.13 19.70 17.64
CA ALA A 88 0.01 19.18 16.83
C ALA A 88 -0.81 20.28 16.11
N MET A 89 -0.74 21.53 16.58
CA MET A 89 -1.38 22.69 15.95
C MET A 89 -0.50 23.37 14.91
N GLY A 90 0.73 22.89 14.69
CA GLY A 90 1.69 23.46 13.75
C GLY A 90 2.46 24.66 14.31
N GLU A 91 2.34 24.93 15.60
CA GLU A 91 3.06 26.02 16.28
C GLU A 91 4.44 25.57 16.73
N ALA A 92 5.44 26.42 16.62
CA ALA A 92 6.80 26.11 17.07
C ALA A 92 6.82 25.78 18.57
N VAL A 93 7.53 24.70 18.93
CA VAL A 93 7.73 24.36 20.36
C VAL A 93 8.79 25.28 20.98
N SER A 94 8.84 25.33 22.32
CA SER A 94 9.87 26.11 23.02
C SER A 94 11.29 25.62 22.68
N PRO A 95 12.33 26.45 22.80
CA PRO A 95 13.70 26.06 22.49
C PRO A 95 14.16 24.81 23.23
N GLU A 96 13.81 24.67 24.50
CA GLU A 96 14.18 23.50 25.32
C GLU A 96 13.54 22.23 24.77
N ARG A 97 12.24 22.29 24.44
CA ARG A 97 11.52 21.17 23.81
C ARG A 97 12.02 20.87 22.40
N ALA A 98 12.47 21.88 21.66
CA ALA A 98 13.04 21.69 20.32
C ALA A 98 14.37 20.94 20.40
N ILE A 99 15.20 21.21 21.41
CA ILE A 99 16.46 20.49 21.65
C ILE A 99 16.19 19.01 21.94
N GLU A 100 15.26 18.73 22.84
CA GLU A 100 14.84 17.35 23.18
C GLU A 100 14.25 16.64 21.95
N ALA A 101 13.31 17.29 21.25
CA ALA A 101 12.68 16.73 20.06
C ALA A 101 13.69 16.46 18.94
N ARG A 102 14.70 17.33 18.77
CA ARG A 102 15.80 17.11 17.82
C ARG A 102 16.65 15.92 18.21
N ALA A 103 17.05 15.80 19.48
CA ALA A 103 17.83 14.67 19.96
C ALA A 103 17.09 13.35 19.73
N ASP A 104 15.80 13.30 20.08
CA ASP A 104 14.94 12.13 19.87
C ASP A 104 14.75 11.82 18.38
N HIS A 105 14.54 12.84 17.55
CA HIS A 105 14.41 12.68 16.10
C HIS A 105 15.70 12.15 15.49
N ALA A 106 16.83 12.77 15.80
CA ALA A 106 18.15 12.34 15.35
C ALA A 106 18.45 10.90 15.78
N GLN A 107 18.19 10.55 17.05
CA GLN A 107 18.37 9.20 17.54
C GLN A 107 17.56 8.20 16.72
N ARG A 108 16.26 8.44 16.48
CA ARG A 108 15.41 7.52 15.70
C ARG A 108 15.85 7.41 14.24
N VAL A 109 16.04 8.55 13.57
CA VAL A 109 16.31 8.60 12.13
C VAL A 109 17.72 8.10 11.81
N CYS A 110 18.73 8.54 12.58
CA CYS A 110 20.11 8.13 12.33
C CYS A 110 20.39 6.69 12.76
N THR A 111 19.69 6.16 13.77
CA THR A 111 19.71 4.71 14.03
C THR A 111 19.11 3.93 12.85
N ALA A 112 17.97 4.39 12.29
CA ALA A 112 17.37 3.74 11.14
C ALA A 112 18.26 3.83 9.87
N ALA A 113 19.01 4.92 9.70
CA ALA A 113 19.91 5.14 8.57
C ALA A 113 21.13 4.19 8.54
N GLN A 114 21.50 3.60 9.67
CA GLN A 114 22.52 2.54 9.75
C GLN A 114 22.01 1.19 9.22
N GLY A 115 20.69 1.03 9.10
CA GLY A 115 20.04 -0.19 8.65
C GLY A 115 19.73 -0.20 7.15
N LYS A 116 18.66 -0.92 6.79
CA LYS A 116 18.15 -1.00 5.42
C LYS A 116 17.36 0.27 5.08
N ASP A 117 17.42 0.71 3.82
CA ASP A 117 16.66 1.86 3.33
C ASP A 117 15.16 1.74 3.59
N SER A 118 14.62 0.51 3.60
CA SER A 118 13.20 0.28 3.91
C SER A 118 12.82 0.68 5.34
N ALA A 119 13.75 0.58 6.31
CA ALA A 119 13.51 1.00 7.68
C ALA A 119 13.46 2.52 7.79
N LEU A 120 14.36 3.21 7.06
CA LEU A 120 14.39 4.66 7.01
C LEU A 120 13.19 5.22 6.22
N ALA A 121 12.87 4.66 5.05
CA ALA A 121 11.71 5.02 4.25
C ALA A 121 10.38 4.89 5.02
N ALA A 122 10.26 3.90 5.91
CA ALA A 122 9.08 3.73 6.76
C ALA A 122 8.86 4.89 7.76
N LEU A 123 9.88 5.68 8.05
CA LEU A 123 9.79 6.87 8.90
C LEU A 123 9.33 8.11 8.13
N CYS A 124 9.20 8.04 6.80
CA CYS A 124 8.76 9.19 6.02
C CYS A 124 7.31 9.58 6.38
N PRO A 125 7.09 10.77 6.97
CA PRO A 125 5.81 11.13 7.56
C PRO A 125 4.68 11.27 6.54
N GLU A 126 5.01 11.74 5.32
CA GLU A 126 4.02 12.10 4.31
C GLU A 126 4.09 11.27 3.02
N CYS A 127 5.06 10.36 2.89
CA CYS A 127 5.26 9.60 1.66
C CYS A 127 4.01 8.77 1.30
N ARG A 128 3.44 8.10 2.31
CA ARG A 128 2.25 7.26 2.12
C ARG A 128 0.99 8.10 1.87
N SER A 129 0.74 9.11 2.69
CA SER A 129 -0.47 9.94 2.56
C SER A 129 -0.49 10.69 1.24
N LYS A 130 0.62 11.33 0.83
CA LYS A 130 0.72 12.01 -0.48
C LYS A 130 0.50 11.06 -1.66
N ALA A 131 1.03 9.84 -1.58
CA ALA A 131 0.80 8.83 -2.61
C ALA A 131 -0.68 8.38 -2.66
N GLU A 132 -1.30 8.15 -1.51
CA GLU A 132 -2.72 7.80 -1.41
C GLU A 132 -3.63 8.93 -1.92
N ASP A 133 -3.30 10.19 -1.63
CA ASP A 133 -4.01 11.35 -2.12
C ASP A 133 -3.85 11.52 -3.63
N ARG A 134 -2.66 11.24 -4.17
CA ARG A 134 -2.44 11.20 -5.63
C ARG A 134 -3.31 10.13 -6.30
N VAL A 135 -3.43 8.94 -5.70
CA VAL A 135 -4.32 7.89 -6.22
C VAL A 135 -5.77 8.34 -6.16
N ARG A 136 -6.19 8.94 -5.04
CA ARG A 136 -7.55 9.45 -4.85
C ARG A 136 -7.89 10.50 -5.92
N GLN A 137 -7.02 11.48 -6.11
CA GLN A 137 -7.17 12.52 -7.12
C GLN A 137 -7.24 11.91 -8.52
N CYS A 138 -6.31 11.02 -8.88
CA CYS A 138 -6.32 10.34 -10.18
C CYS A 138 -7.64 9.62 -10.44
N ARG A 139 -8.18 8.91 -9.44
CA ARG A 139 -9.46 8.21 -9.58
C ARG A 139 -10.62 9.19 -9.80
N THR A 140 -10.65 10.28 -9.04
CA THR A 140 -11.63 11.36 -9.23
C THR A 140 -11.53 11.96 -10.64
N ASP A 141 -10.32 12.30 -11.10
CA ASP A 141 -10.09 12.89 -12.43
C ASP A 141 -10.49 11.95 -13.57
N LYS A 142 -10.39 10.63 -13.35
CA LYS A 142 -10.81 9.59 -14.31
C LYS A 142 -12.30 9.22 -14.21
N GLY A 143 -13.08 9.94 -13.39
CA GLY A 143 -14.50 9.66 -13.18
C GLY A 143 -14.77 8.28 -12.57
N LEU A 144 -13.80 7.72 -11.84
CA LEU A 144 -13.95 6.44 -11.18
C LEU A 144 -14.74 6.63 -9.88
N VAL A 145 -15.91 6.00 -9.81
CA VAL A 145 -16.76 6.01 -8.63
C VAL A 145 -16.51 4.75 -7.81
N ARG A 146 -16.53 4.89 -6.48
CA ARG A 146 -16.48 3.76 -5.57
C ARG A 146 -17.81 3.03 -5.62
N SER A 147 -17.79 1.80 -6.11
CA SER A 147 -18.89 0.85 -6.09
C SER A 147 -18.58 -0.25 -5.09
N GLU A 148 -19.62 -0.83 -4.55
CA GLU A 148 -19.52 -2.06 -3.78
C GLU A 148 -19.84 -3.24 -4.70
N ARG A 149 -18.94 -4.22 -4.77
CA ARG A 149 -19.23 -5.48 -5.47
C ARG A 149 -19.11 -6.64 -4.49
N PRO A 150 -20.08 -7.58 -4.52
CA PRO A 150 -19.96 -8.84 -3.81
C PRO A 150 -18.83 -9.64 -4.46
N VAL A 151 -17.82 -10.00 -3.67
CA VAL A 151 -16.74 -10.89 -4.10
C VAL A 151 -16.84 -12.17 -3.29
N ARG A 152 -16.87 -13.30 -3.99
CA ARG A 152 -16.83 -14.62 -3.36
C ARG A 152 -15.41 -14.89 -2.88
N MET A 153 -15.22 -15.06 -1.58
CA MET A 153 -13.93 -15.43 -0.98
C MET A 153 -14.04 -16.83 -0.40
N CYS A 154 -12.98 -17.62 -0.52
CA CYS A 154 -12.90 -18.87 0.21
C CYS A 154 -12.65 -18.56 1.68
N SER A 155 -13.46 -19.11 2.57
CA SER A 155 -13.33 -18.98 4.02
C SER A 155 -13.24 -20.36 4.66
N MET A 156 -12.52 -20.49 5.77
CA MET A 156 -12.75 -21.61 6.69
C MET A 156 -14.07 -21.35 7.41
N ILE A 157 -15.02 -22.28 7.33
CA ILE A 157 -16.14 -22.32 8.28
C ILE A 157 -15.54 -22.58 9.67
N GLN A 158 -15.67 -21.61 10.58
CA GLN A 158 -15.49 -21.85 12.01
C GLN A 158 -16.82 -22.38 12.54
N PHE A 159 -16.83 -23.62 13.02
CA PHE A 159 -17.94 -24.21 13.77
C PHE A 159 -17.91 -23.77 15.23
#